data_AF-A0A514WY19-F1
#
_entry.id   AF-A0A514WY19-F1
#
_cell.length_a   1.000
_cell.length_b   1.000
_cell.length_c   1.000
_cell.angle_alpha   90.00
_cell.angle_beta   90.00
_cell.angle_gamma   90.00
#
_symmetry.space_group_name_H-M   'P 1'
#
loop_
_entity.id
_entity.type
_entity.pdbx_description
1 polymer ?
#
loop_
_entity_poly.entity_id
_entity_poly.type
_entity_poly.pdbx_seq_one_letter_code
_entity_poly.pdbx_strand_id
1 'polypeptide(L)'
;MKKALLAVGLVCTFVSPAFAGRMKEIYIDTRESVLDYLGFDESIISIEGMKFVQVEGVDLAVESIARGFYSRNSPAPTFKCLTIFKKTDTDNYSVVGTKCQQIP
;
A
#
# COMPACT_ATOMS: atom_id res chain seq x y z
N MET A 1 -27.16 -47.85 -9.31
CA MET A 1 -27.79 -46.52 -9.17
C MET A 1 -26.70 -45.49 -8.87
N LYS A 2 -26.44 -44.60 -9.85
CA LYS A 2 -26.02 -43.18 -9.76
C LYS A 2 -25.12 -42.82 -8.56
N LYS A 3 -23.78 -42.78 -8.68
CA LYS A 3 -22.95 -41.75 -9.34
C LYS A 3 -23.50 -40.32 -9.20
N ALA A 4 -23.43 -39.72 -8.01
CA ALA A 4 -23.63 -38.28 -7.82
C ALA A 4 -23.20 -37.83 -6.41
N LEU A 5 -21.90 -37.78 -6.12
CA LEU A 5 -21.41 -37.23 -4.83
C LEU A 5 -20.00 -36.61 -4.95
N LEU A 6 -19.71 -35.95 -6.08
CA LEU A 6 -18.39 -35.33 -6.33
C LEU A 6 -18.47 -33.93 -6.97
N ALA A 7 -19.64 -33.30 -6.98
CA ALA A 7 -19.90 -32.07 -7.75
C ALA A 7 -20.34 -30.87 -6.90
N VAL A 8 -19.93 -30.78 -5.62
CA VAL A 8 -20.28 -29.63 -4.75
C VAL A 8 -19.05 -28.90 -4.17
N GLY A 9 -17.84 -29.40 -4.41
CA GLY A 9 -16.60 -28.81 -3.86
C GLY A 9 -15.83 -27.88 -4.82
N LEU A 10 -16.32 -27.60 -6.02
CA LEU A 10 -15.54 -26.94 -7.09
C LEU A 10 -16.17 -25.63 -7.60
N VAL A 11 -16.92 -24.92 -6.76
CA VAL A 11 -17.56 -23.64 -7.14
C VAL A 11 -16.92 -22.43 -6.42
N CYS A 12 -16.09 -22.64 -5.40
CA CYS A 12 -15.49 -21.53 -4.64
C CYS A 12 -14.10 -21.06 -5.11
N THR A 13 -13.55 -21.60 -6.20
CA THR A 13 -12.17 -21.26 -6.64
C THR A 13 -12.10 -20.19 -7.74
N PHE A 14 -13.21 -19.58 -8.15
CA PHE A 14 -13.23 -18.60 -9.24
C PHE A 14 -13.29 -17.13 -8.79
N VAL A 15 -13.15 -16.85 -7.49
CA VAL A 15 -12.99 -15.48 -6.97
C VAL A 15 -11.50 -15.09 -7.00
N SER A 16 -11.04 -14.84 -8.22
CA SER A 16 -9.98 -13.92 -8.66
C SER A 16 -8.76 -13.66 -7.73
N PRO A 17 -7.55 -14.16 -8.08
CA PRO A 17 -6.28 -13.68 -7.51
C PRO A 17 -5.88 -12.26 -7.96
N ALA A 18 -6.65 -11.63 -8.85
CA ALA A 18 -6.32 -10.32 -9.43
C ALA A 18 -6.32 -9.17 -8.42
N PHE A 19 -7.15 -9.23 -7.38
CA PHE A 19 -7.21 -8.19 -6.35
C PHE A 19 -5.96 -8.20 -5.46
N ALA A 20 -5.42 -9.38 -5.16
CA ALA A 20 -4.18 -9.50 -4.38
C ALA A 20 -2.97 -8.92 -5.13
N GLY A 21 -2.91 -9.06 -6.45
CA GLY A 21 -1.85 -8.49 -7.28
C GLY A 21 -1.83 -6.96 -7.25
N ARG A 22 -2.97 -6.32 -7.49
CA ARG A 22 -3.08 -4.84 -7.48
C ARG A 22 -2.77 -4.23 -6.12
N MET A 23 -3.17 -4.91 -5.05
CA MET A 23 -2.87 -4.46 -3.68
C MET A 23 -1.37 -4.55 -3.36
N LYS A 24 -0.68 -5.55 -3.91
CA LYS A 24 0.79 -5.67 -3.80
C LYS A 24 1.49 -4.55 -4.56
N GLU A 25 1.01 -4.20 -5.76
CA GLU A 25 1.55 -3.08 -6.54
C GLU A 25 1.37 -1.75 -5.80
N ILE A 26 0.16 -1.44 -5.32
CA ILE A 26 -0.09 -0.23 -4.51
C ILE A 26 0.82 -0.18 -3.28
N TYR A 27 1.06 -1.33 -2.63
CA TYR A 27 1.98 -1.42 -1.50
C TYR A 27 3.41 -1.03 -1.88
N ILE A 28 3.92 -1.62 -2.96
CA ILE A 28 5.28 -1.35 -3.47
C ILE A 28 5.39 0.12 -3.87
N ASP A 29 4.47 0.63 -4.68
CA ASP A 29 4.46 2.02 -5.15
C ASP A 29 4.39 3.02 -3.98
N THR A 30 3.57 2.73 -2.97
CA THR A 30 3.49 3.58 -1.78
C THR A 30 4.81 3.58 -1.02
N ARG A 31 5.43 2.41 -0.83
CA ARG A 31 6.71 2.27 -0.13
C ARG A 31 7.80 3.04 -0.87
N GLU A 32 7.96 2.80 -2.16
CA GLU A 32 8.95 3.48 -3.00
C GLU A 32 8.76 5.00 -2.96
N SER A 33 7.51 5.47 -3.13
CA SER A 33 7.22 6.92 -3.12
C SER A 33 7.51 7.59 -1.79
N VAL A 34 7.30 6.89 -0.67
CA VAL A 34 7.61 7.41 0.68
C VAL A 34 9.12 7.53 0.88
N LEU A 35 9.87 6.51 0.46
CA LEU A 35 11.34 6.50 0.57
C LEU A 35 11.96 7.59 -0.29
N ASP A 36 11.51 7.72 -1.54
CA ASP A 36 11.95 8.76 -2.48
C ASP A 36 11.65 10.16 -1.93
N TYR A 37 10.44 10.38 -1.42
CA TYR A 37 10.03 11.68 -0.88
C TYR A 37 10.87 12.09 0.33
N LEU A 38 11.14 11.16 1.24
CA LEU A 38 11.91 11.44 2.45
C LEU A 38 13.43 11.43 2.20
N GLY A 39 13.89 10.93 1.05
CA GLY A 39 15.31 10.83 0.71
C GLY A 39 16.05 9.78 1.55
N PHE A 40 15.36 8.73 2.00
CA PHE A 40 15.93 7.69 2.85
C PHE A 40 16.14 6.38 2.08
N ASP A 41 17.19 5.67 2.46
CA ASP A 41 17.39 4.27 2.07
C ASP A 41 16.49 3.36 2.91
N GLU A 42 16.08 2.21 2.36
CA GLU A 42 15.24 1.23 3.06
C GLU A 42 15.85 0.71 4.38
N SER A 43 17.18 0.75 4.50
CA SER A 43 17.90 0.30 5.69
C SER A 43 17.70 1.17 6.93
N ILE A 44 17.17 2.39 6.75
CA ILE A 44 17.03 3.38 7.81
C ILE A 44 15.57 3.80 8.06
N ILE A 45 14.61 3.25 7.32
CA ILE A 45 13.17 3.43 7.56
C ILE A 45 12.43 2.09 7.60
N SER A 46 11.44 2.00 8.49
CA SER A 46 10.40 0.96 8.42
C SER A 46 9.03 1.59 8.22
N ILE A 47 8.21 1.00 7.34
CA ILE A 47 6.79 1.33 7.27
C ILE A 47 6.05 0.46 8.29
N GLU A 48 5.55 1.08 9.36
CA GLU A 48 4.88 0.40 10.48
C GLU A 48 3.38 0.19 10.22
N GLY A 49 2.80 0.90 9.26
CA GLY A 49 1.40 0.72 8.90
C GLY A 49 1.02 1.43 7.61
N MET A 50 0.00 0.90 6.96
CA MET A 50 -0.62 1.47 5.76
C MET A 50 -2.13 1.28 5.82
N LYS A 51 -2.88 2.30 5.43
CA LYS A 51 -4.34 2.23 5.32
C LYS A 51 -4.83 3.09 4.16
N PHE A 52 -5.92 2.67 3.55
CA PHE A 52 -6.63 3.49 2.58
C PHE A 52 -7.41 4.58 3.28
N VAL A 53 -7.37 5.78 2.72
CA VAL A 53 -8.11 6.94 3.21
C VAL A 53 -8.86 7.58 2.05
N GLN A 54 -10.01 8.18 2.35
CA GLN A 54 -10.73 9.01 1.38
C GLN A 54 -10.20 10.43 1.45
N VAL A 55 -9.81 10.95 0.29
CA VAL A 55 -9.40 12.34 0.10
C VAL A 55 -10.25 12.88 -1.05
N GLU A 56 -10.77 14.09 -0.90
CA GLU A 56 -11.64 14.67 -1.92
C GLU A 56 -10.85 14.91 -3.23
N GLY A 57 -11.46 14.53 -4.36
CA GLY A 57 -10.90 14.78 -5.69
C GLY A 57 -9.74 13.85 -6.10
N VAL A 58 -9.50 12.75 -5.38
CA VAL A 58 -8.49 11.74 -5.76
C VAL A 58 -9.13 10.36 -5.91
N ASP A 59 -8.59 9.55 -6.82
CA ASP A 59 -9.13 8.21 -7.08
C ASP A 59 -8.82 7.23 -5.95
N LEU A 60 -7.62 7.35 -5.38
CA LEU A 60 -7.16 6.51 -4.27
C LEU A 60 -6.09 7.25 -3.48
N ALA A 61 -6.14 7.13 -2.15
CA ALA A 61 -5.09 7.64 -1.28
C ALA A 61 -4.73 6.61 -0.21
N VAL A 62 -3.43 6.51 0.05
CA VAL A 62 -2.86 5.62 1.06
C VAL A 62 -2.12 6.46 2.09
N GLU A 63 -2.58 6.36 3.32
CA GLU A 63 -1.87 6.89 4.48
C GLU A 63 -0.93 5.81 5.01
N SER A 64 0.34 6.15 5.15
CA SER A 64 1.37 5.28 5.71
C SER A 64 2.06 5.96 6.89
N ILE A 65 2.50 5.13 7.84
CA ILE A 65 3.34 5.55 8.97
C ILE A 65 4.72 4.97 8.74
N ALA A 66 5.71 5.84 8.56
CA ALA A 66 7.10 5.48 8.36
C ALA A 66 7.92 5.93 9.58
N ARG A 67 8.79 5.06 10.09
CA ARG A 67 9.65 5.32 11.25
C ARG A 67 11.10 5.26 10.86
N GLY A 68 11.85 6.32 11.19
CA GLY A 68 13.28 6.42 10.91
C GLY A 68 14.14 5.85 12.03
N PHE A 69 15.15 5.04 11.71
CA PHE A 69 16.05 4.40 12.66
C PHE A 69 17.49 4.95 12.63
N TYR A 70 17.66 6.20 12.16
CA TYR A 70 18.97 6.79 11.91
C TYR A 70 19.75 7.22 13.17
N SER A 71 19.21 7.08 14.39
CA SER A 71 19.93 7.41 15.63
C SER A 71 19.60 6.44 16.76
N ARG A 72 20.64 5.92 17.44
CA ARG A 72 20.50 5.11 18.67
C ARG A 72 20.12 5.92 19.91
N ASN A 73 20.28 7.25 19.86
CA ASN A 73 20.30 8.11 21.05
C ASN A 73 19.19 9.19 21.05
N SER A 74 18.24 9.13 20.12
CA SER A 74 17.06 10.01 20.09
C SER A 74 15.83 9.19 19.70
N PRO A 75 14.61 9.61 20.09
CA PRO A 75 13.41 8.95 19.61
C PRO A 75 13.44 8.94 18.07
N ALA A 76 13.36 7.73 17.52
CA ALA A 76 13.18 7.50 16.09
C ALA A 76 12.04 8.39 15.59
N PRO A 77 12.26 9.33 14.66
CA PRO A 77 11.16 10.15 14.18
C PRO A 77 10.13 9.28 13.48
N THR A 78 8.89 9.70 13.60
CA THR A 78 7.79 9.07 12.89
C THR A 78 7.25 10.06 11.87
N PHE A 79 6.98 9.58 10.67
CA PHE A 79 6.44 10.34 9.57
C PHE A 79 5.08 9.76 9.22
N LYS A 80 4.11 10.66 9.07
CA LYS A 80 2.82 10.35 8.47
C LYS A 80 2.87 10.79 7.02
N CYS A 81 2.78 9.83 6.11
CA CYS A 81 2.86 10.06 4.68
C CYS A 81 1.51 9.77 4.02
N LEU A 82 1.12 10.62 3.08
CA LEU A 82 -0.04 10.44 2.22
C LEU A 82 0.45 10.31 0.78
N THR A 83 0.26 9.12 0.21
CA THR A 83 0.51 8.85 -1.21
C THR A 83 -0.81 8.87 -1.95
N ILE A 84 -0.89 9.70 -2.98
CA ILE A 84 -2.09 9.91 -3.79
C ILE A 84 -1.88 9.21 -5.13
N PHE A 85 -2.90 8.47 -5.53
CA PHE A 85 -2.94 7.73 -6.78
C PHE A 85 -4.05 8.26 -7.67
N LYS A 86 -3.79 8.27 -8.97
CA LYS A 86 -4.78 8.48 -10.01
C LYS A 86 -4.98 7.21 -10.80
N LYS A 87 -6.22 6.89 -11.13
CA LYS A 87 -6.57 5.74 -11.97
C LYS A 87 -6.16 6.03 -13.41
N THR A 88 -5.49 5.07 -14.05
CA THR A 88 -5.13 5.13 -15.46
C THR A 88 -6.20 4.46 -16.33
N ASP A 89 -6.14 4.70 -17.64
CA ASP A 89 -7.08 4.12 -18.61
C ASP A 89 -7.04 2.58 -18.67
N THR A 90 -5.98 1.96 -18.14
CA THR A 90 -5.79 0.50 -18.10
C THR A 90 -6.24 -0.12 -16.78
N ASP A 91 -7.10 0.56 -16.01
CA ASP A 91 -7.59 0.08 -14.70
C ASP A 91 -6.48 -0.08 -13.63
N ASN A 92 -5.32 0.53 -13.87
CA ASN A 92 -4.19 0.58 -12.94
C ASN A 92 -4.18 1.91 -12.17
N TYR A 93 -3.29 2.01 -11.19
CA TYR A 93 -3.07 3.23 -10.45
C TYR A 93 -1.66 3.75 -10.71
N SER A 94 -1.49 5.06 -10.70
CA SER A 94 -0.18 5.69 -10.77
C SER A 94 -0.07 6.76 -9.69
N VAL A 95 1.08 6.82 -9.05
CA VAL A 95 1.37 7.82 -8.03
C VAL A 95 1.39 9.20 -8.69
N VAL A 96 0.58 10.12 -8.16
CA VAL A 96 0.55 11.52 -8.60
C VAL A 96 1.19 12.47 -7.58
N GLY A 97 1.39 12.00 -6.35
CA GLY A 97 2.16 12.75 -5.37
C GLY A 97 2.19 12.08 -4.01
N THR A 98 3.27 12.34 -3.28
CA THR A 98 3.45 11.94 -1.89
C THR A 98 3.76 13.17 -1.06
N LYS A 99 3.20 13.23 0.15
CA LYS A 99 3.51 14.26 1.13
C LYS A 99 3.70 13.60 2.48
N CYS A 100 4.78 13.94 3.16
CA CYS A 100 5.06 13.44 4.50
C CYS A 100 5.16 14.59 5.49
N GLN A 101 4.64 14.37 6.69
CA GLN A 101 4.83 15.26 7.83
C GLN A 101 5.39 14.46 9.00
N GLN A 102 6.39 15.01 9.68
CA GLN A 102 6.86 14.42 10.93
C GLN A 102 5.76 14.58 11.99
N ILE A 103 5.49 13.51 12.72
CA ILE A 103 4.57 13.48 13.84
C ILE A 103 5.33 13.24 15.15
N PRO A 104 4.82 13.77 16.29
CA PRO A 104 5.44 13.59 17.60
C PRO A 104 5.55 12.12 18.03
#